data_AF-A0A3D8MUM6-F1
#
_entry.id   AF-A0A3D8MUM6-F1
#
_cell.length_a   1.000
_cell.length_b   1.000
_cell.length_c   1.000
_cell.angle_alpha   90.00
_cell.angle_beta   90.00
_cell.angle_gamma   90.00
#
_symmetry.space_group_name_H-M   'P 1'
#
loop_
_entity.id
_entity.type
_entity.pdbx_description
1 polymer ?
#
loop_
_entity_poly.entity_id
_entity_poly.type
_entity_poly.pdbx_seq_one_letter_code
_entity_poly.pdbx_strand_id
1 'polypeptide(L)'
;MTTSTTIHVLARGVESRGFERDGVSVSGELECEDWEGFENLFVLTSALHLGEVADVVRAANRKKHLRGLLVEQSHDTRWILAMLERANLRTLKHTLVHSDIGVFRRIVNAWAMGAQDELIADATVMEGVLFVRTCALETLEVEVREVKALRKGSRDEVRNFEVADDGAYIYWPDLDVHLNIESVRVALDPTLKSELMLARQRDEQRMGAALRKIRERKGLRQADIEGVSTRQVGRIERGEVRARHATLELFARAHGEELNTYLQELSRVMRELRAKG
;
A
#
# COMPACT_ATOMS: atom_id res chain seq x y z
N MET A 1 9.72 18.73 -2.50
CA MET A 1 8.48 18.44 -3.24
C MET A 1 8.48 16.96 -3.52
N THR A 2 7.62 16.18 -2.86
CA THR A 2 7.27 14.84 -3.39
C THR A 2 6.48 15.13 -4.64
N THR A 3 7.07 14.89 -5.81
CA THR A 3 6.36 14.87 -7.08
C THR A 3 5.14 14.00 -6.88
N SER A 4 3.94 14.57 -6.91
CA SER A 4 2.71 13.78 -6.96
C SER A 4 2.83 12.93 -8.22
N THR A 5 3.10 11.64 -8.06
CA THR A 5 3.18 10.73 -9.19
C THR A 5 1.75 10.53 -9.68
N THR A 6 1.39 11.24 -10.74
CA THR A 6 0.09 11.06 -11.37
C THR A 6 -0.02 9.62 -11.86
N ILE A 7 -1.08 8.94 -11.43
CA ILE A 7 -1.42 7.60 -11.89
C ILE A 7 -2.47 7.72 -12.96
N HIS A 8 -2.31 6.96 -14.02
CA HIS A 8 -3.28 6.92 -15.11
C HIS A 8 -3.97 5.57 -15.13
N VAL A 9 -5.29 5.58 -15.15
CA VAL A 9 -6.13 4.38 -15.27
C VAL A 9 -6.86 4.44 -16.59
N LEU A 10 -6.63 3.45 -17.45
CA LEU A 10 -7.42 3.21 -18.64
C LEU A 10 -8.37 2.05 -18.39
N ALA A 11 -9.68 2.31 -18.42
CA ALA A 11 -10.71 1.32 -18.12
C ALA A 11 -11.50 0.93 -19.39
N ARG A 12 -11.66 -0.39 -19.63
CA ARG A 12 -12.47 -0.91 -20.74
C ARG A 12 -13.39 -2.06 -20.34
N GLY A 13 -14.69 -1.90 -20.59
CA GLY A 13 -15.68 -2.96 -20.34
C GLY A 13 -15.80 -3.37 -18.88
N VAL A 14 -15.53 -2.42 -17.99
CA VAL A 14 -15.56 -2.50 -16.52
C VAL A 14 -16.12 -1.18 -16.00
N GLU A 15 -16.87 -1.20 -14.90
CA GLU A 15 -17.35 0.03 -14.29
C GLU A 15 -16.20 0.79 -13.62
N SER A 16 -15.84 1.95 -14.16
CA SER A 16 -14.78 2.82 -13.62
C SER A 16 -15.32 3.90 -12.66
N ARG A 17 -16.52 3.72 -12.10
CA ARG A 17 -17.13 4.72 -11.21
C ARG A 17 -16.47 4.67 -9.83
N GLY A 18 -16.13 5.84 -9.28
CA GLY A 18 -15.67 5.97 -7.89
C GLY A 18 -14.14 6.06 -7.67
N PHE A 19 -13.37 6.35 -8.72
CA PHE A 19 -11.89 6.47 -8.63
C PHE A 19 -11.35 7.90 -8.70
N GLU A 20 -12.22 8.91 -8.66
CA GLU A 20 -11.79 10.32 -8.64
C GLU A 20 -11.15 10.64 -7.29
N ARG A 21 -9.83 10.83 -7.30
CA ARG A 21 -9.03 11.24 -6.15
C ARG A 21 -7.81 12.02 -6.61
N ASP A 22 -7.32 12.92 -5.76
CA ASP A 22 -6.03 13.60 -5.95
C ASP A 22 -4.91 12.61 -6.32
N GLY A 23 -4.25 12.86 -7.45
CA GLY A 23 -3.15 12.04 -7.96
C GLY A 23 -3.56 10.85 -8.85
N VAL A 24 -4.85 10.60 -9.05
CA VAL A 24 -5.36 9.55 -9.96
C VAL A 24 -6.18 10.18 -11.08
N SER A 25 -5.73 9.99 -12.32
CA SER A 25 -6.47 10.34 -13.52
C SER A 25 -7.09 9.08 -14.12
N VAL A 26 -8.42 9.02 -14.14
CA VAL A 26 -9.17 7.89 -14.71
C VAL A 26 -9.79 8.33 -16.04
N SER A 27 -9.35 7.69 -17.12
CA SER A 27 -9.94 7.83 -18.43
C SER A 27 -10.85 6.63 -18.67
N GLY A 28 -12.16 6.88 -18.70
CA GLY A 28 -13.15 5.90 -19.11
C GLY A 28 -13.16 5.76 -20.63
N GLU A 29 -13.17 4.52 -21.11
CA GLU A 29 -13.16 4.14 -22.53
C GLU A 29 -11.84 4.45 -23.28
N LEU A 30 -11.50 3.60 -24.25
CA LEU A 30 -10.29 3.65 -25.08
C LEU A 30 -10.27 4.87 -26.05
N GLU A 31 -10.92 5.98 -25.69
CA GLU A 31 -10.96 7.20 -26.49
C GLU A 31 -9.76 8.13 -26.23
N CYS A 32 -8.93 7.83 -25.24
CA CYS A 32 -7.76 8.64 -24.93
C CYS A 32 -6.64 8.36 -25.94
N GLU A 33 -6.59 9.12 -27.04
CA GLU A 33 -5.50 9.04 -28.05
C GLU A 33 -4.11 9.34 -27.45
N ASP A 34 -4.05 10.01 -26.29
CA ASP A 34 -2.83 10.54 -25.66
C ASP A 34 -2.20 9.65 -24.57
N TRP A 35 -2.62 8.38 -24.42
CA TRP A 35 -2.07 7.49 -23.39
C TRP A 35 -0.55 7.27 -23.49
N GLU A 36 0.04 7.56 -24.65
CA GLU A 36 1.46 7.37 -24.92
C GLU A 36 2.40 8.14 -23.99
N GLY A 37 1.94 9.25 -23.42
CA GLY A 37 2.69 10.10 -22.48
C GLY A 37 2.49 9.72 -21.01
N PHE A 38 1.59 8.80 -20.70
CA PHE A 38 1.27 8.44 -19.31
C PHE A 38 2.38 7.58 -18.70
N GLU A 39 3.07 8.13 -17.71
CA GLU A 39 3.95 7.37 -16.82
C GLU A 39 3.09 6.76 -15.70
N ASN A 40 3.34 5.50 -15.30
CA ASN A 40 2.55 4.78 -14.28
C ASN A 40 1.11 4.44 -14.71
N LEU A 41 0.98 3.79 -15.86
CA LEU A 41 -0.29 3.36 -16.43
C LEU A 41 -0.80 2.04 -15.82
N PHE A 42 -2.04 2.04 -15.37
CA PHE A 42 -2.84 0.85 -15.11
C PHE A 42 -3.89 0.68 -16.20
N VAL A 43 -4.05 -0.55 -16.65
CA VAL A 43 -5.13 -0.93 -17.57
C VAL A 43 -6.08 -1.84 -16.81
N LEU A 44 -7.32 -1.39 -16.63
CA LEU A 44 -8.41 -2.19 -16.07
C LEU A 44 -9.31 -2.63 -17.23
N THR A 45 -9.51 -3.93 -17.38
CA THR A 45 -10.36 -4.46 -18.45
C THR A 45 -11.07 -5.71 -18.01
N SER A 46 -12.21 -6.05 -18.59
CA SER A 46 -12.75 -7.39 -18.42
C SER A 46 -12.07 -8.35 -19.40
N ALA A 47 -12.09 -9.64 -19.07
CA ALA A 47 -11.46 -10.66 -19.91
C ALA A 47 -11.95 -10.60 -21.38
N LEU A 48 -13.21 -10.25 -21.62
CA LEU A 48 -13.82 -10.14 -22.95
C LEU A 48 -13.23 -9.01 -23.81
N HIS A 49 -12.72 -7.96 -23.18
CA HIS A 49 -12.17 -6.77 -23.85
C HIS A 49 -10.63 -6.75 -23.87
N LEU A 50 -9.96 -7.87 -23.55
CA LEU A 50 -8.50 -7.99 -23.60
C LEU A 50 -7.91 -7.62 -24.97
N GLY A 51 -8.60 -8.00 -26.06
CA GLY A 51 -8.15 -7.69 -27.42
C GLY A 51 -8.11 -6.19 -27.73
N GLU A 52 -9.03 -5.42 -27.15
CA GLU A 52 -9.15 -3.98 -27.41
C GLU A 52 -8.07 -3.17 -26.69
N VAL A 53 -7.58 -3.65 -25.54
CA VAL A 53 -6.51 -2.99 -24.78
C VAL A 53 -5.11 -3.50 -25.14
N ALA A 54 -5.00 -4.54 -25.98
CA ALA A 54 -3.75 -5.26 -26.19
C ALA A 54 -2.61 -4.41 -26.77
N ASP A 55 -2.92 -3.50 -27.69
CA ASP A 55 -1.92 -2.60 -28.29
C ASP A 55 -1.38 -1.61 -27.25
N VAL A 56 -2.27 -0.99 -26.48
CA VAL A 56 -1.94 -0.07 -25.38
C VAL A 56 -1.04 -0.77 -24.36
N VAL A 57 -1.46 -1.94 -23.87
CA VAL A 57 -0.70 -2.73 -22.88
C VAL A 57 0.69 -3.06 -23.40
N ARG A 58 0.80 -3.56 -24.65
CA ARG A 58 2.10 -3.91 -25.23
C ARG A 58 3.00 -2.70 -25.38
N ALA A 59 2.48 -1.58 -25.86
CA ALA A 59 3.26 -0.38 -26.08
C ALA A 59 3.69 0.28 -24.76
N ALA A 60 2.79 0.41 -23.79
CA ALA A 60 3.12 0.91 -22.46
C ALA A 60 4.14 0.01 -21.73
N ASN A 61 4.02 -1.32 -21.88
CA ASN A 61 4.98 -2.27 -21.31
C ASN A 61 6.37 -2.11 -21.95
N ARG A 62 6.46 -1.93 -23.29
CA ARG A 62 7.75 -1.65 -23.98
C ARG A 62 8.40 -0.37 -23.47
N LYS A 63 7.62 0.68 -23.20
CA LYS A 63 8.10 1.95 -22.63
C LYS A 63 8.38 1.87 -21.12
N LYS A 64 8.10 0.74 -20.45
CA LYS A 64 8.14 0.60 -18.97
C LYS A 64 7.20 1.57 -18.24
N HIS A 65 6.11 1.96 -18.89
CA HIS A 65 5.09 2.82 -18.31
C HIS A 65 3.97 2.01 -17.65
N LEU A 66 3.73 0.77 -18.11
CA LEU A 66 2.74 -0.13 -17.54
C LEU A 66 3.13 -0.54 -16.11
N ARG A 67 2.20 -0.43 -15.17
CA ARG A 67 2.31 -0.88 -13.76
C ARG A 67 1.41 -2.05 -13.43
N GLY A 68 0.30 -2.18 -14.13
CA GLY A 68 -0.61 -3.30 -13.96
C GLY A 68 -1.55 -3.47 -15.14
N LEU A 69 -1.71 -4.71 -15.60
CA LEU A 69 -2.88 -5.15 -16.36
C LEU A 69 -3.79 -5.88 -15.39
N LEU A 70 -4.91 -5.26 -15.07
CA LEU A 70 -5.89 -5.74 -14.10
C LEU A 70 -7.10 -6.23 -14.87
N VAL A 71 -7.28 -7.55 -14.86
CA VAL A 71 -8.32 -8.22 -15.65
C VAL A 71 -9.43 -8.66 -14.72
N GLU A 72 -10.59 -8.03 -14.85
CA GLU A 72 -11.81 -8.42 -14.12
C GLU A 72 -12.35 -9.75 -14.66
N GLN A 73 -12.59 -10.67 -13.74
CA GLN A 73 -13.22 -11.97 -13.97
C GLN A 73 -14.67 -11.94 -13.50
N SER A 74 -15.55 -11.40 -14.34
CA SER A 74 -17.00 -11.56 -14.15
C SER A 74 -17.51 -12.95 -14.60
N HIS A 75 -16.70 -13.73 -15.34
CA HIS A 75 -17.09 -15.02 -15.93
C HIS A 75 -15.93 -16.06 -15.93
N ASP A 76 -16.26 -17.32 -16.22
CA ASP A 76 -15.43 -18.55 -16.16
C ASP A 76 -13.93 -18.36 -16.51
N THR A 77 -13.09 -18.63 -15.51
CA THR A 77 -11.66 -18.34 -15.48
C THR A 77 -10.80 -19.39 -16.18
N ARG A 78 -11.41 -20.51 -16.61
CA ARG A 78 -10.72 -21.65 -17.23
C ARG A 78 -9.93 -21.28 -18.49
N TRP A 79 -10.30 -20.18 -19.15
CA TRP A 79 -9.73 -19.80 -20.44
C TRP A 79 -8.87 -18.54 -20.42
N ILE A 80 -8.58 -17.97 -19.25
CA ILE A 80 -7.88 -16.67 -19.15
C ILE A 80 -6.52 -16.67 -19.87
N LEU A 81 -5.75 -17.76 -19.76
CA LEU A 81 -4.48 -17.91 -20.46
C LEU A 81 -4.67 -17.92 -21.98
N ALA A 82 -5.65 -18.68 -22.49
CA ALA A 82 -5.99 -18.70 -23.90
C ALA A 82 -6.50 -17.34 -24.41
N MET A 83 -7.22 -16.59 -23.58
CA MET A 83 -7.70 -15.24 -23.90
C MET A 83 -6.55 -14.24 -23.99
N LEU A 84 -5.59 -14.30 -23.06
CA LEU A 84 -4.36 -13.52 -23.10
C LEU A 84 -3.52 -13.85 -24.33
N GLU A 85 -3.33 -15.13 -24.63
CA GLU A 85 -2.63 -15.60 -25.83
C GLU A 85 -3.31 -15.11 -27.12
N ARG A 86 -4.64 -15.23 -27.21
CA ARG A 86 -5.43 -14.72 -28.34
C ARG A 86 -5.29 -13.20 -28.49
N ALA A 87 -5.20 -12.46 -27.40
CA ALA A 87 -4.94 -11.02 -27.40
C ALA A 87 -3.46 -10.68 -27.69
N ASN A 88 -2.60 -11.68 -27.91
CA ASN A 88 -1.16 -11.52 -28.06
C ASN A 88 -0.50 -10.81 -26.85
N LEU A 89 -1.05 -11.05 -25.67
CA LEU A 89 -0.52 -10.62 -24.39
C LEU A 89 0.15 -11.83 -23.74
N ARG A 90 1.48 -11.88 -23.78
CA ARG A 90 2.22 -12.85 -22.96
C ARG A 90 1.92 -12.58 -21.49
N THR A 91 1.91 -13.60 -20.65
CA THR A 91 1.76 -13.46 -19.20
C THR A 91 2.82 -12.48 -18.69
N LEU A 92 2.39 -11.26 -18.35
CA LEU A 92 3.28 -10.22 -17.84
C LEU A 92 3.43 -10.44 -16.34
N LYS A 93 4.60 -10.10 -15.79
CA LYS A 93 4.84 -10.06 -14.33
C LYS A 93 3.80 -9.19 -13.60
N HIS A 94 3.25 -8.20 -14.29
CA HIS A 94 2.30 -7.23 -13.77
C HIS A 94 0.86 -7.48 -14.21
N THR A 95 0.52 -8.70 -14.64
CA THR A 95 -0.88 -9.08 -14.88
C THR A 95 -1.47 -9.64 -13.61
N LEU A 96 -2.54 -9.03 -13.12
CA LEU A 96 -3.37 -9.59 -12.05
C LEU A 96 -4.78 -9.78 -12.58
N VAL A 97 -5.32 -10.94 -12.25
CA VAL A 97 -6.66 -11.31 -12.61
C VAL A 97 -7.47 -11.42 -11.33
N HIS A 98 -8.57 -10.70 -11.24
CA HIS A 98 -9.33 -10.53 -10.00
C HIS A 98 -10.83 -10.61 -10.26
N SER A 99 -11.58 -11.08 -9.26
CA SER A 99 -13.06 -11.09 -9.28
C SER A 99 -13.66 -9.97 -8.41
N ASP A 100 -12.85 -9.33 -7.58
CA ASP A 100 -13.26 -8.27 -6.66
C ASP A 100 -12.70 -6.92 -7.10
N ILE A 101 -13.57 -5.94 -7.34
CA ILE A 101 -13.17 -4.56 -7.68
C ILE A 101 -12.44 -3.87 -6.51
N GLY A 102 -12.62 -4.33 -5.27
CA GLY A 102 -11.87 -3.91 -4.10
C GLY A 102 -10.36 -4.08 -4.26
N VAL A 103 -9.92 -5.15 -4.94
CA VAL A 103 -8.51 -5.40 -5.28
C VAL A 103 -7.94 -4.24 -6.09
N PHE A 104 -8.64 -3.83 -7.14
CA PHE A 104 -8.24 -2.70 -7.99
C PHE A 104 -8.17 -1.39 -7.19
N ARG A 105 -9.17 -1.12 -6.35
CA ARG A 105 -9.21 0.07 -5.46
C ARG A 105 -8.00 0.10 -4.54
N ARG A 106 -7.64 -1.01 -3.90
CA ARG A 106 -6.46 -1.12 -3.03
C ARG A 106 -5.17 -0.80 -3.78
N ILE A 107 -5.00 -1.35 -4.98
CA ILE A 107 -3.82 -1.12 -5.81
C ILE A 107 -3.67 0.37 -6.15
N VAL A 108 -4.69 0.97 -6.76
CA VAL A 108 -4.62 2.37 -7.21
C VAL A 108 -4.38 3.31 -6.02
N ASN A 109 -5.08 3.09 -4.91
CA ASN A 109 -4.90 3.89 -3.70
C ASN A 109 -3.49 3.76 -3.12
N ALA A 110 -2.95 2.53 -3.06
CA ALA A 110 -1.60 2.30 -2.55
C ALA A 110 -0.54 3.02 -3.41
N TRP A 111 -0.67 2.95 -4.74
CA TRP A 111 0.22 3.67 -5.63
C TRP A 111 0.10 5.19 -5.48
N ALA A 112 -1.11 5.73 -5.29
CA ALA A 112 -1.32 7.17 -5.12
C ALA A 112 -0.64 7.70 -3.85
N MET A 113 -0.47 6.84 -2.85
CA MET A 113 0.23 7.13 -1.60
C MET A 113 1.73 6.75 -1.63
N GLY A 114 2.20 6.08 -2.68
CA GLY A 114 3.55 5.49 -2.72
C GLY A 114 3.76 4.34 -1.74
N ALA A 115 2.69 3.65 -1.34
CA ALA A 115 2.66 2.56 -0.35
C ALA A 115 2.42 1.17 -0.99
N GLN A 116 2.65 1.04 -2.30
CA GLN A 116 2.36 -0.19 -3.06
C GLN A 116 3.09 -1.45 -2.55
N ASP A 117 4.27 -1.27 -1.94
CA ASP A 117 5.11 -2.34 -1.40
C ASP A 117 4.77 -2.71 0.05
N GLU A 118 3.83 -1.99 0.66
CA GLU A 118 3.44 -2.10 2.07
C GLU A 118 2.00 -2.65 2.24
N LEU A 119 1.17 -2.52 1.20
CA LEU A 119 -0.25 -2.88 1.22
C LEU A 119 -0.55 -4.16 0.43
N ILE A 120 -1.60 -4.84 0.86
CA ILE A 120 -2.11 -6.10 0.32
C ILE A 120 -3.17 -5.80 -0.73
N ALA A 121 -2.95 -6.26 -1.95
CA ALA A 121 -3.96 -6.20 -3.00
C ALA A 121 -4.97 -7.34 -2.85
N ASP A 122 -4.48 -8.56 -2.62
CA ASP A 122 -5.28 -9.79 -2.63
C ASP A 122 -4.55 -10.92 -1.90
N ALA A 123 -5.28 -11.96 -1.46
CA ALA A 123 -4.70 -13.15 -0.86
C ALA A 123 -5.55 -14.40 -1.10
N THR A 124 -4.89 -15.56 -1.17
CA THR A 124 -5.56 -16.87 -1.29
C THR A 124 -4.77 -17.97 -0.60
N VAL A 125 -5.43 -19.03 -0.14
CA VAL A 125 -4.79 -20.21 0.45
C VAL A 125 -5.06 -21.43 -0.42
N MET A 126 -4.00 -22.00 -0.99
CA MET A 126 -4.05 -23.21 -1.81
C MET A 126 -3.04 -24.23 -1.29
N GLU A 127 -3.47 -25.48 -1.10
CA GLU A 127 -2.61 -26.60 -0.65
C GLU A 127 -1.71 -26.28 0.57
N GLY A 128 -2.23 -25.50 1.53
CA GLY A 128 -1.49 -25.14 2.75
C GLY A 128 -0.46 -24.02 2.58
N VAL A 129 -0.42 -23.39 1.41
CA VAL A 129 0.38 -22.19 1.11
C VAL A 129 -0.54 -20.98 1.05
N LEU A 130 -0.17 -19.92 1.78
CA LEU A 130 -0.77 -18.61 1.70
C LEU A 130 -0.03 -17.79 0.63
N PHE A 131 -0.76 -17.43 -0.42
CA PHE A 131 -0.33 -16.52 -1.47
C PHE A 131 -0.82 -15.12 -1.12
N VAL A 132 0.09 -14.16 -0.99
CA VAL A 132 -0.24 -12.76 -0.72
C VAL A 132 0.27 -11.90 -1.85
N ARG A 133 -0.64 -11.15 -2.47
CA ARG A 133 -0.35 -10.18 -3.53
C ARG A 133 -0.13 -8.81 -2.90
N THR A 134 1.01 -8.18 -3.14
CA THR A 134 1.18 -6.76 -2.79
C THR A 134 0.46 -5.87 -3.80
N CYS A 135 0.23 -4.60 -3.45
CA CYS A 135 -0.25 -3.60 -4.40
C CYS A 135 0.78 -3.25 -5.50
N ALA A 136 2.05 -3.65 -5.34
CA ALA A 136 3.06 -3.63 -6.40
C ALA A 136 2.98 -4.84 -7.35
N LEU A 137 1.99 -5.72 -7.16
CA LEU A 137 1.77 -6.98 -7.90
C LEU A 137 2.88 -8.03 -7.70
N GLU A 138 3.68 -7.90 -6.64
CA GLU A 138 4.55 -8.96 -6.17
C GLU A 138 3.71 -10.06 -5.48
N THR A 139 4.10 -11.32 -5.66
CA THR A 139 3.46 -12.45 -4.96
C THR A 139 4.44 -13.00 -3.94
N LEU A 140 3.99 -13.05 -2.68
CA LEU A 140 4.68 -13.67 -1.57
C LEU A 140 4.02 -15.02 -1.28
N GLU A 141 4.81 -16.08 -1.14
CA GLU A 141 4.32 -17.45 -0.96
C GLU A 141 4.85 -18.02 0.35
N VAL A 142 4.00 -18.10 1.37
CA VAL A 142 4.40 -18.59 2.69
C VAL A 142 3.58 -19.81 3.07
N GLU A 143 4.24 -20.86 3.55
CA GLU A 143 3.52 -22.00 4.10
C GLU A 143 2.76 -21.57 5.36
N VAL A 144 1.47 -21.91 5.44
CA VAL A 144 0.60 -21.52 6.58
C VAL A 144 1.20 -21.95 7.92
N ARG A 145 1.88 -23.10 7.96
CA ARG A 145 2.55 -23.63 9.16
C ARG A 145 3.72 -22.79 9.65
N GLU A 146 4.38 -22.04 8.76
CA GLU A 146 5.48 -21.12 9.10
C GLU A 146 4.94 -19.80 9.67
N VAL A 147 3.68 -19.46 9.37
CA VAL A 147 2.98 -18.34 10.01
C VAL A 147 2.53 -18.75 11.40
N LYS A 148 3.31 -18.40 12.42
CA LYS A 148 3.07 -18.76 13.84
C LYS A 148 1.61 -18.55 14.30
N ALA A 149 0.96 -17.48 13.83
CA ALA A 149 -0.40 -17.14 14.20
C ALA A 149 -1.46 -18.08 13.58
N LEU A 150 -1.18 -18.65 12.39
CA LEU A 150 -2.11 -19.52 11.66
C LEU A 150 -1.86 -21.01 11.90
N ARG A 151 -0.69 -21.38 12.45
CA ARG A 151 -0.24 -22.77 12.61
C ARG A 151 -1.22 -23.72 13.31
N LYS A 152 -2.10 -23.21 14.17
CA LYS A 152 -3.08 -24.03 14.91
C LYS A 152 -4.48 -24.05 14.27
N GLY A 153 -4.73 -23.21 13.27
CA GLY A 153 -6.01 -23.18 12.59
C GLY A 153 -6.24 -24.44 11.76
N SER A 154 -7.47 -24.92 11.75
CA SER A 154 -7.95 -25.92 10.81
C SER A 154 -7.92 -25.38 9.38
N ARG A 155 -8.07 -26.27 8.40
CA ARG A 155 -8.11 -25.90 6.98
C ARG A 155 -9.21 -24.89 6.66
N ASP A 156 -10.36 -25.02 7.31
CA ASP A 156 -11.52 -24.17 7.05
C ASP A 156 -11.33 -22.80 7.72
N GLU A 157 -10.87 -22.76 8.97
CA GLU A 157 -10.53 -21.50 9.67
C GLU A 157 -9.46 -20.72 8.91
N VAL A 158 -8.42 -21.37 8.38
CA VAL A 158 -7.36 -20.69 7.62
C VAL A 158 -7.84 -20.21 6.25
N ARG A 159 -8.89 -20.81 5.68
CA ARG A 159 -9.47 -20.34 4.40
C ARG A 159 -10.47 -19.22 4.58
N ASN A 160 -11.01 -19.06 5.79
CA ASN A 160 -11.98 -18.02 6.13
C ASN A 160 -11.24 -16.75 6.59
N PHE A 161 -10.94 -15.87 5.65
CA PHE A 161 -10.32 -14.58 5.93
C PHE A 161 -10.83 -13.49 5.02
N GLU A 162 -10.56 -12.26 5.43
CA GLU A 162 -10.91 -11.04 4.69
C GLU A 162 -9.67 -10.15 4.56
N VAL A 163 -9.48 -9.56 3.39
CA VAL A 163 -8.47 -8.50 3.21
C VAL A 163 -9.13 -7.18 3.57
N ALA A 164 -8.50 -6.40 4.47
CA ALA A 164 -9.01 -5.09 4.85
C ALA A 164 -9.23 -4.19 3.61
N ASP A 165 -10.24 -3.31 3.66
CA ASP A 165 -10.61 -2.44 2.53
C ASP A 165 -9.45 -1.57 2.00
N ASP A 166 -8.55 -1.16 2.89
CA ASP A 166 -7.35 -0.37 2.57
C ASP A 166 -6.11 -1.24 2.25
N GLY A 167 -6.22 -2.56 2.42
CA GLY A 167 -5.13 -3.51 2.22
C GLY A 167 -4.09 -3.54 3.35
N ALA A 168 -4.36 -2.93 4.50
CA ALA A 168 -3.38 -2.87 5.59
C ALA A 168 -3.07 -4.25 6.22
N TYR A 169 -4.04 -5.17 6.20
CA TYR A 169 -3.91 -6.51 6.76
C TYR A 169 -4.90 -7.50 6.14
N ILE A 170 -4.63 -8.79 6.34
CA ILE A 170 -5.58 -9.89 6.23
C ILE A 170 -6.08 -10.23 7.63
N TYR A 171 -7.38 -10.37 7.80
CA TYR A 171 -8.02 -10.74 9.06
C TYR A 171 -8.62 -12.14 8.97
N TRP A 172 -8.29 -13.00 9.93
CA TRP A 172 -8.92 -14.31 10.15
C TRP A 172 -9.88 -14.21 11.34
N PRO A 173 -11.21 -14.11 11.13
CA PRO A 173 -12.17 -13.94 12.20
C PRO A 173 -12.16 -15.07 13.23
N ASP A 174 -12.09 -16.32 12.77
CA ASP A 174 -12.15 -17.50 13.64
C ASP A 174 -10.90 -17.65 14.53
N LEU A 175 -9.78 -17.06 14.12
CA LEU A 175 -8.50 -17.13 14.84
C LEU A 175 -8.17 -15.85 15.60
N ASP A 176 -8.94 -14.77 15.38
CA ASP A 176 -8.65 -13.40 15.83
C ASP A 176 -7.22 -12.94 15.46
N VAL A 177 -6.83 -13.16 14.21
CA VAL A 177 -5.47 -12.87 13.71
C VAL A 177 -5.51 -11.80 12.63
N HIS A 178 -4.65 -10.79 12.79
CA HIS A 178 -4.36 -9.79 11.78
C HIS A 178 -2.94 -9.98 11.25
N LEU A 179 -2.78 -10.08 9.93
CA LEU A 179 -1.49 -10.28 9.27
C LEU A 179 -1.25 -9.20 8.22
N ASN A 180 -0.19 -8.42 8.35
CA ASN A 180 0.23 -7.43 7.35
C ASN A 180 1.40 -7.94 6.48
N ILE A 181 1.75 -7.20 5.42
CA ILE A 181 2.86 -7.57 4.51
C ILE A 181 4.18 -7.78 5.25
N GLU A 182 4.51 -6.92 6.22
CA GLU A 182 5.75 -7.07 7.00
C GLU A 182 5.76 -8.41 7.76
N SER A 183 4.63 -8.83 8.32
CA SER A 183 4.53 -10.11 9.03
C SER A 183 4.72 -11.30 8.10
N VAL A 184 4.21 -11.21 6.86
CA VAL A 184 4.45 -12.21 5.81
C VAL A 184 5.93 -12.26 5.44
N ARG A 185 6.56 -11.10 5.22
CA ARG A 185 8.00 -11.01 4.90
C ARG A 185 8.87 -11.56 6.03
N VAL A 186 8.51 -11.33 7.29
CA VAL A 186 9.20 -11.90 8.46
C VAL A 186 9.03 -13.42 8.56
N ALA A 187 7.88 -13.96 8.15
CA ALA A 187 7.68 -15.40 8.09
C ALA A 187 8.54 -16.05 6.99
N LEU A 188 8.75 -15.35 5.87
CA LEU A 188 9.62 -15.78 4.77
C LEU A 188 11.11 -15.67 5.11
N ASP A 189 11.50 -14.58 5.78
CA ASP A 189 12.86 -14.32 6.22
C ASP A 189 12.86 -13.84 7.68
N PRO A 190 13.09 -14.74 8.64
CA PRO A 190 13.14 -14.38 10.05
C PRO A 190 14.25 -13.38 10.40
N THR A 191 15.30 -13.25 9.59
CA THR A 191 16.41 -12.33 9.85
C THR A 191 15.99 -10.87 9.65
N LEU A 192 15.06 -10.63 8.72
CA LEU A 192 14.43 -9.34 8.43
C LEU A 192 13.75 -8.72 9.65
N LYS A 193 13.31 -9.54 10.62
CA LYS A 193 12.68 -9.04 11.84
C LYS A 193 13.58 -8.08 12.61
N SER A 194 14.86 -8.40 12.70
CA SER A 194 15.83 -7.57 13.42
C SER A 194 16.10 -6.26 12.69
N GLU A 195 16.21 -6.31 11.35
CA GLU A 195 16.39 -5.15 10.50
C GLU A 195 15.19 -4.20 10.54
N LEU A 196 13.97 -4.73 10.44
CA LEU A 196 12.73 -3.94 10.54
C LEU A 196 12.57 -3.32 11.93
N MET A 197 12.95 -4.03 12.99
CA MET A 197 12.94 -3.48 14.35
C MET A 197 13.92 -2.30 14.47
N LEU A 198 15.13 -2.43 13.91
CA LEU A 198 16.12 -1.36 13.87
C LEU A 198 15.65 -0.19 13.00
N ALA A 199 15.03 -0.45 11.85
CA ALA A 199 14.47 0.57 10.97
C ALA A 199 13.37 1.37 11.66
N ARG A 200 12.40 0.68 12.29
CA ARG A 200 11.33 1.31 13.08
C ARG A 200 11.89 2.15 14.22
N GLN A 201 12.88 1.64 14.95
CA GLN A 201 13.52 2.39 16.02
C GLN A 201 14.20 3.66 15.49
N ARG A 202 14.88 3.58 14.33
CA ARG A 202 15.47 4.76 13.67
C ARG A 202 14.41 5.76 13.26
N ASP A 203 13.26 5.32 12.78
CA ASP A 203 12.15 6.20 12.40
C ASP A 203 11.48 6.86 13.61
N GLU A 204 11.30 6.11 14.71
CA GLU A 204 10.84 6.67 15.99
C GLU A 204 11.80 7.73 16.53
N GLN A 205 13.12 7.48 16.46
CA GLN A 205 14.15 8.45 16.81
C GLN A 205 14.10 9.70 15.93
N ARG A 206 13.93 9.54 14.62
CA ARG A 206 13.80 10.67 13.68
C ARG A 206 12.54 11.49 13.94
N MET A 207 11.41 10.84 14.18
CA MET A 207 10.15 11.51 14.50
C MET A 207 10.29 12.27 15.83
N GLY A 208 10.85 11.65 16.87
CA GLY A 208 11.13 12.28 18.14
C GLY A 208 12.03 13.52 18.01
N ALA A 209 13.12 13.39 17.26
CA ALA A 209 14.04 14.49 16.98
C ALA A 209 13.38 15.62 16.19
N ALA A 210 12.49 15.30 15.24
CA ALA A 210 11.73 16.29 14.48
C ALA A 210 10.73 17.05 15.36
N LEU A 211 9.97 16.35 16.21
CA LEU A 211 9.06 16.96 17.19
C LEU A 211 9.82 17.91 18.12
N ARG A 212 10.97 17.46 18.66
CA ARG A 212 11.84 18.28 19.49
C ARG A 212 12.30 19.54 18.76
N LYS A 213 12.76 19.40 17.50
CA LYS A 213 13.26 20.50 16.70
C LYS A 213 12.17 21.53 16.38
N ILE A 214 10.94 21.09 16.11
CA ILE A 214 9.80 21.98 15.92
C ILE A 214 9.47 22.71 17.23
N ARG A 215 9.41 21.99 18.34
CA ARG A 215 9.17 22.55 19.68
C ARG A 215 10.19 23.63 20.04
N GLU A 216 11.48 23.34 19.87
CA GLU A 216 12.57 24.27 20.15
C GLU A 216 12.53 25.49 19.23
N ARG A 217 12.21 25.32 17.94
CA ARG A 217 12.04 26.45 16.99
C ARG A 217 10.93 27.40 17.39
N LYS A 218 9.85 26.90 18.00
CA LYS A 218 8.73 27.71 18.51
C LYS A 218 8.94 28.20 19.94
N GLY A 219 10.09 27.95 20.55
CA GLY A 219 10.42 28.41 21.90
C GLY A 219 9.61 27.73 23.02
N LEU A 220 8.96 26.60 22.73
CA LEU A 220 8.15 25.87 23.70
C LEU A 220 9.01 24.96 24.57
N ARG A 221 8.67 24.85 25.85
CA ARG A 221 9.24 23.85 26.77
C ARG A 221 8.44 22.56 26.69
N GLN A 222 9.03 21.47 27.13
CA GLN A 222 8.32 20.18 27.20
C GLN A 222 7.08 20.23 28.10
N ALA A 223 7.10 21.07 29.15
CA ALA A 223 5.96 21.29 30.04
C ALA A 223 4.80 22.05 29.39
N ASP A 224 5.04 22.72 28.26
CA ASP A 224 4.03 23.50 27.56
C ASP A 224 3.19 22.61 26.60
N ILE A 225 3.49 21.31 26.51
CA ILE A 225 2.65 20.31 25.83
C ILE A 225 1.61 19.78 26.83
N GLU A 226 0.52 20.53 27.00
CA GLU A 226 -0.55 20.17 27.93
C GLU A 226 -1.19 18.81 27.60
N GLY A 227 -1.56 18.05 28.62
CA GLY A 227 -2.14 16.71 28.47
C GLY A 227 -1.12 15.59 28.29
N VAL A 228 0.18 15.90 28.21
CA VAL A 228 1.28 14.91 28.21
C VAL A 228 2.28 15.26 29.29
N SER A 229 2.67 14.30 30.13
CA SER A 229 3.69 14.58 31.16
C SER A 229 5.03 14.96 30.50
N THR A 230 5.77 15.90 31.11
CA THR A 230 7.11 16.30 30.64
C THR A 230 8.04 15.11 30.41
N ARG A 231 7.96 14.09 31.29
CA ARG A 231 8.71 12.84 31.14
C ARG A 231 8.33 12.11 29.85
N GLN A 232 7.04 11.97 29.57
CA GLN A 232 6.55 11.31 28.37
C GLN A 232 6.88 12.10 27.09
N VAL A 233 6.78 13.42 27.11
CA VAL A 233 7.27 14.30 26.03
C VAL A 233 8.75 14.03 25.76
N GLY A 234 9.57 14.00 26.81
CA GLY A 234 11.00 13.70 26.66
C GLY A 234 11.30 12.30 26.10
N ARG A 235 10.53 11.27 26.49
CA ARG A 235 10.67 9.92 25.94
C ARG A 235 10.28 9.86 24.46
N ILE A 236 9.22 10.56 24.08
CA ILE A 236 8.78 10.69 22.68
C ILE A 236 9.87 11.38 21.86
N GLU A 237 10.40 12.50 22.35
CA GLU A 237 11.43 13.27 21.66
C GLU A 237 12.76 12.54 21.47
N ARG A 238 13.03 11.53 22.30
CA ARG A 238 14.19 10.63 22.15
C ARG A 238 13.89 9.38 21.31
N GLY A 239 12.65 9.21 20.83
CA GLY A 239 12.23 8.03 20.08
C GLY A 239 12.14 6.76 20.92
N GLU A 240 12.00 6.88 22.25
CA GLU A 240 11.82 5.72 23.14
C GLU A 240 10.37 5.23 23.18
N VAL A 241 9.43 6.11 22.82
CA VAL A 241 7.99 5.85 22.78
C VAL A 241 7.40 6.52 21.54
N ARG A 242 6.65 5.76 20.74
CA ARG A 242 5.94 6.30 19.58
C ARG A 242 4.87 7.31 20.01
N ALA A 243 4.87 8.48 19.38
CA ALA A 243 3.76 9.42 19.48
C ALA A 243 2.53 8.85 18.78
N ARG A 244 1.43 8.69 19.52
CA ARG A 244 0.13 8.29 18.93
C ARG A 244 -0.58 9.53 18.36
N HIS A 245 -1.60 9.30 17.54
CA HIS A 245 -2.42 10.36 16.94
C HIS A 245 -2.89 11.41 17.97
N ALA A 246 -3.55 10.96 19.05
CA ALA A 246 -4.01 11.84 20.12
C ALA A 246 -2.86 12.64 20.77
N THR A 247 -1.64 12.09 20.83
CA THR A 247 -0.48 12.82 21.31
C THR A 247 -0.02 13.87 20.29
N LEU A 248 0.00 13.54 19.00
CA LEU A 248 0.34 14.48 17.92
C LEU A 248 -0.64 15.65 17.86
N GLU A 249 -1.92 15.44 18.17
CA GLU A 249 -2.91 16.53 18.31
C GLU A 249 -2.56 17.49 19.45
N LEU A 250 -2.09 16.97 20.60
CA LEU A 250 -1.66 17.81 21.72
C LEU A 250 -0.41 18.61 21.37
N PHE A 251 0.52 18.02 20.63
CA PHE A 251 1.64 18.76 20.05
C PHE A 251 1.15 19.85 19.11
N ALA A 252 0.32 19.54 18.11
CA ALA A 252 -0.20 20.52 17.15
C ALA A 252 -0.90 21.69 17.87
N ARG A 253 -1.75 21.39 18.84
CA ARG A 253 -2.46 22.38 19.67
C ARG A 253 -1.50 23.28 20.44
N ALA A 254 -0.49 22.73 21.11
CA ALA A 254 0.51 23.52 21.83
C ALA A 254 1.30 24.46 20.89
N HIS A 255 1.41 24.09 19.61
CA HIS A 255 2.07 24.89 18.59
C HIS A 255 1.11 25.86 17.87
N GLY A 256 -0.17 25.90 18.26
CA GLY A 256 -1.20 26.75 17.65
C GLY A 256 -1.58 26.34 16.22
N GLU A 257 -1.39 25.07 15.87
CA GLU A 257 -1.63 24.56 14.51
C GLU A 257 -2.72 23.49 14.46
N GLU A 258 -3.39 23.43 13.30
CA GLU A 258 -4.20 22.30 12.89
C GLU A 258 -3.31 21.06 12.66
N LEU A 259 -3.83 19.87 12.98
CA LEU A 259 -3.05 18.63 12.94
C LEU A 259 -2.44 18.38 11.56
N ASN A 260 -3.20 18.60 10.48
CA ASN A 260 -2.71 18.34 9.13
C ASN A 260 -1.52 19.25 8.76
N THR A 261 -1.59 20.54 9.10
CA THR A 261 -0.47 21.48 8.91
C THR A 261 0.74 21.05 9.73
N TYR A 262 0.52 20.63 10.98
CA TYR A 262 1.59 20.16 11.85
C TYR A 262 2.26 18.89 11.31
N LEU A 263 1.49 17.93 10.78
CA LEU A 263 2.02 16.71 10.18
C LEU A 263 2.82 16.98 8.90
N GLN A 264 2.43 17.98 8.10
CA GLN A 264 3.20 18.44 6.94
C GLN A 264 4.54 19.05 7.36
N GLU A 265 4.55 19.89 8.40
CA GLU A 265 5.80 20.42 8.96
C GLU A 265 6.67 19.30 9.53
N LEU A 266 6.10 18.39 10.32
CA LEU A 266 6.79 17.23 10.88
C LEU A 266 7.46 16.40 9.78
N SER A 267 6.72 16.09 8.72
CA SER A 267 7.24 15.37 7.55
C SER A 267 8.36 16.11 6.83
N ARG A 268 8.27 17.45 6.72
CA ARG A 268 9.34 18.29 6.17
C ARG A 268 10.60 18.20 7.03
N VAL A 269 10.47 18.36 8.34
CA VAL A 269 11.62 18.32 9.27
C VAL A 269 12.25 16.93 9.35
N MET A 270 11.45 15.86 9.32
CA MET A 270 11.96 14.49 9.25
C MET A 270 12.81 14.27 7.98
N ARG A 271 12.39 14.82 6.83
CA ARG A 271 13.19 14.78 5.59
C ARG A 271 14.51 15.56 5.71
N GLU A 272 14.50 16.74 6.34
CA GLU A 272 15.74 17.51 6.60
C GLU A 272 16.73 16.72 7.46
N LEU A 273 16.23 15.99 8.47
CA LEU A 273 17.07 15.16 9.34
C LEU A 273 17.64 13.95 8.60
N ARG A 274 16.85 13.36 7.69
CA ARG A 274 17.31 12.24 6.83
C ARG A 274 18.41 12.67 5.86
N ALA A 275 18.40 13.90 5.36
CA ALA A 275 19.42 14.39 4.43
C ALA A 275 20.75 14.79 5.08
N LYS A 276 20.81 14.85 6.42
CA LYS A 276 21.98 15.30 7.19
C LYS A 276 22.77 14.19 7.88
N GLY A 277 22.26 12.96 7.88
CA GLY A 277 22.91 11.77 8.46
C GLY A 277 23.18 10.74 7.38
#